data_AF-A0A547NMT8-F1
#
_entry.id   AF-A0A547NMT8-F1
#
_cell.length_a   1.000
_cell.length_b   1.000
_cell.length_c   1.000
_cell.angle_alpha   90.00
_cell.angle_beta   90.00
_cell.angle_gamma   90.00
#
_symmetry.space_group_name_H-M   'P 1'
#
loop_
_entity.id
_entity.type
_entity.pdbx_description
1 polymer ?
#
loop_
_entity_poly.entity_id
_entity_poly.type
_entity_poly.pdbx_seq_one_letter_code
_entity_poly.pdbx_strand_id
1 'polypeptide(L)'
;MNDGDGTVGSTPFMTENSSPSTESYIDNLEQFESIDHFIRTTLKQANLGTETDRAVAHFLDAREFEMAFEGLFIDLFKSKRPPIALNLNECEAMARLLKLDENPTFDGDFWAKFETYIHAQRE
;
A
#
# COMPACT_ATOMS: atom_id res chain seq x y z
N MET A 1 45.64 -15.79 -52.32
CA MET A 1 44.44 -14.98 -52.02
C MET A 1 43.54 -15.85 -51.15
N ASN A 2 43.11 -15.33 -50.00
CA ASN A 2 42.37 -16.04 -48.97
C ASN A 2 40.90 -15.69 -49.14
N ASP A 3 40.05 -16.65 -49.51
CA ASP A 3 38.61 -16.42 -49.66
C ASP A 3 37.94 -16.50 -48.29
N GLY A 4 37.23 -15.43 -47.95
CA GLY A 4 36.73 -15.14 -46.62
C GLY A 4 35.62 -16.08 -46.14
N ASP A 5 35.84 -16.63 -44.96
CA ASP A 5 34.83 -17.07 -44.02
C ASP A 5 34.11 -15.84 -43.44
N GLY A 6 32.78 -15.86 -43.48
CA GLY A 6 31.90 -14.73 -43.17
C GLY A 6 30.73 -15.20 -42.32
N THR A 7 31.04 -15.41 -41.05
CA THR A 7 30.18 -15.84 -39.95
C THR A 7 28.84 -15.11 -39.88
N VAL A 8 27.75 -15.88 -39.83
CA VAL A 8 26.41 -15.43 -39.45
C VAL A 8 26.41 -14.95 -37.99
N GLY A 9 26.47 -13.64 -37.80
CA GLY A 9 26.24 -13.00 -36.50
C GLY A 9 24.75 -12.90 -36.20
N SER A 10 24.16 -13.97 -35.65
CA SER A 10 22.85 -13.91 -35.01
C SER A 10 22.97 -13.12 -33.71
N THR A 11 22.37 -11.93 -33.65
CA THR A 11 22.14 -11.22 -32.40
C THR A 11 20.96 -11.85 -31.67
N PRO A 12 21.09 -12.33 -30.43
CA PRO A 12 19.93 -12.62 -29.61
C PRO A 12 19.45 -11.31 -28.99
N PHE A 13 18.37 -10.79 -29.54
CA PHE A 13 17.48 -9.87 -28.83
C PHE A 13 16.62 -10.71 -27.89
N MET A 14 16.87 -10.70 -26.59
CA MET A 14 15.83 -10.88 -25.56
C MET A 14 16.31 -10.22 -24.27
N THR A 15 15.73 -9.07 -23.99
CA THR A 15 15.62 -8.49 -22.66
C THR A 15 14.87 -9.50 -21.79
N GLU A 16 15.54 -10.12 -20.82
CA GLU A 16 14.89 -10.95 -19.81
C GLU A 16 14.05 -10.07 -18.88
N ASN A 17 12.85 -9.72 -19.32
CA ASN A 17 11.79 -9.36 -18.39
C ASN A 17 11.34 -10.67 -17.71
N SER A 18 12.02 -11.03 -16.63
CA SER A 18 11.59 -12.08 -15.73
C SER A 18 10.18 -11.73 -15.24
N SER A 19 9.17 -12.40 -15.81
CA SER A 19 7.81 -12.33 -15.28
C SER A 19 7.84 -12.89 -13.87
N PRO A 20 7.20 -12.24 -12.89
CA PRO A 20 7.12 -12.78 -11.54
C PRO A 20 6.54 -14.19 -11.59
N SER A 21 7.10 -15.10 -10.77
CA SER A 21 6.59 -16.46 -10.66
C SER A 21 5.12 -16.44 -10.24
N THR A 22 4.35 -17.45 -10.66
CA THR A 22 2.92 -17.55 -10.32
C THR A 22 2.68 -17.51 -8.81
N GLU A 23 3.59 -18.08 -8.03
CA GLU A 23 3.58 -18.00 -6.55
C GLU A 23 3.74 -16.56 -6.05
N SER A 24 4.71 -15.79 -6.57
CA SER A 24 4.89 -14.38 -6.22
C SER A 24 3.69 -13.50 -6.61
N TYR A 25 3.01 -13.82 -7.71
CA TYR A 25 1.80 -13.10 -8.12
C TYR A 25 0.62 -13.38 -7.18
N ILE A 26 0.45 -14.63 -6.74
CA ILE A 26 -0.59 -15.04 -5.78
C ILE A 26 -0.34 -14.38 -4.41
N ASP A 27 0.89 -14.40 -3.90
CA ASP A 27 1.25 -13.76 -2.63
C ASP A 27 0.94 -12.26 -2.64
N ASN A 28 1.19 -11.58 -3.77
CA ASN A 28 0.87 -10.16 -3.92
C ASN A 28 -0.65 -9.91 -3.95
N LEU A 29 -1.42 -10.80 -4.60
CA LEU A 29 -2.89 -10.69 -4.62
C LEU A 29 -3.49 -10.86 -3.22
N GLU A 30 -3.04 -11.86 -2.47
CA GLU A 30 -3.50 -12.08 -1.09
C GLU A 30 -3.17 -10.88 -0.18
N GLN A 31 -2.00 -10.27 -0.38
CA GLN A 31 -1.62 -9.04 0.33
C GLN A 31 -2.56 -7.87 -0.01
N PHE A 32 -2.87 -7.64 -1.29
CA PHE A 32 -3.78 -6.56 -1.69
C PHE A 32 -5.20 -6.77 -1.17
N GLU A 33 -5.70 -8.01 -1.19
CA GLU A 33 -7.00 -8.36 -0.62
C GLU A 33 -7.04 -8.14 0.90
N SER A 34 -5.97 -8.49 1.60
CA SER A 34 -5.83 -8.23 3.04
C SER A 34 -5.85 -6.73 3.35
N ILE A 35 -5.14 -5.92 2.56
CA ILE A 35 -5.10 -4.46 2.74
C ILE A 35 -6.47 -3.84 2.47
N ASP A 36 -7.13 -4.18 1.36
CA ASP A 36 -8.48 -3.69 1.04
C ASP A 36 -9.47 -4.05 2.16
N HIS A 37 -9.46 -5.31 2.59
CA HIS A 37 -10.33 -5.78 3.66
C HIS A 37 -10.12 -5.01 4.96
N PHE A 38 -8.87 -4.79 5.35
CA PHE A 38 -8.51 -4.04 6.54
C PHE A 38 -8.97 -2.58 6.46
N ILE A 39 -8.69 -1.88 5.36
CA ILE A 39 -9.06 -0.47 5.18
C ILE A 39 -10.58 -0.33 5.23
N ARG A 40 -11.33 -1.20 4.53
CA ARG A 40 -12.80 -1.16 4.53
C ARG A 40 -13.39 -1.46 5.90
N THR A 41 -12.81 -2.41 6.63
CA THR A 41 -13.28 -2.76 7.97
C THR A 41 -13.03 -1.63 8.94
N THR A 42 -11.83 -1.04 8.91
CA THR A 42 -11.45 0.09 9.74
C THR A 42 -12.31 1.32 9.46
N LEU A 43 -12.52 1.66 8.19
CA LEU A 43 -13.37 2.78 7.77
C LEU A 43 -14.80 2.64 8.33
N LYS A 44 -15.40 1.45 8.20
CA LYS A 44 -16.75 1.17 8.73
C LYS A 44 -16.83 1.32 10.25
N GLN A 45 -15.80 0.87 10.98
CA GLN A 45 -15.76 1.01 12.43
C GLN A 45 -15.57 2.46 12.87
N ALA A 46 -14.71 3.21 12.18
CA ALA A 46 -14.44 4.62 12.46
C ALA A 46 -15.65 5.53 12.19
N ASN A 47 -16.48 5.15 11.20
CA ASN A 47 -17.71 5.86 10.82
C ASN A 47 -17.45 7.36 10.52
N LEU A 48 -16.35 7.69 9.86
CA LEU A 48 -15.83 9.06 9.77
C LEU A 48 -16.73 10.03 8.99
N GLY A 49 -17.61 9.51 8.13
CA GLY A 49 -18.61 10.28 7.40
C GLY A 49 -18.50 10.04 5.90
N THR A 50 -19.52 10.49 5.17
CA THR A 50 -19.68 10.16 3.75
C THR A 50 -18.60 10.71 2.83
N GLU A 51 -17.93 11.80 3.24
CA GLU A 51 -16.82 12.38 2.46
C GLU A 51 -15.58 11.48 2.53
N THR A 52 -15.15 11.12 3.74
CA THR A 52 -14.06 10.16 3.97
C THR A 52 -14.37 8.81 3.31
N ASP A 53 -15.60 8.30 3.45
CA ASP A 53 -15.99 7.02 2.84
C ASP A 53 -15.83 7.04 1.32
N ARG A 54 -16.21 8.14 0.67
CA ARG A 54 -16.09 8.29 -0.79
C ARG A 54 -14.65 8.45 -1.25
N ALA A 55 -13.84 9.22 -0.51
CA ALA A 55 -12.43 9.41 -0.84
C ALA A 55 -11.66 8.09 -0.72
N VAL A 56 -11.81 7.37 0.39
CA VAL A 56 -11.15 6.08 0.61
C VAL A 56 -11.61 5.04 -0.41
N ALA A 57 -12.92 4.96 -0.69
CA ALA A 57 -13.42 4.04 -1.71
C ALA A 57 -12.86 4.34 -3.11
N HIS A 58 -12.71 5.62 -3.47
CA HIS A 58 -12.12 6.03 -4.74
C HIS A 58 -10.68 5.52 -4.90
N PHE A 59 -9.85 5.65 -3.86
CA PHE A 59 -8.47 5.16 -3.87
C PHE A 59 -8.39 3.63 -3.90
N LEU A 60 -9.26 2.94 -3.14
CA LEU A 60 -9.32 1.48 -3.18
C LEU A 60 -9.70 0.94 -4.57
N ASP A 61 -10.69 1.57 -5.22
CA ASP A 61 -11.11 1.18 -6.58
C ASP A 61 -10.00 1.42 -7.62
N ALA A 62 -9.13 2.42 -7.37
CA ALA A 62 -7.94 2.70 -8.18
C ALA A 62 -6.72 1.84 -7.81
N ARG A 63 -6.81 1.00 -6.77
CA ARG A 63 -5.69 0.23 -6.18
C ARG A 63 -4.56 1.12 -5.63
N GLU A 64 -4.87 2.34 -5.24
CA GLU A 64 -3.97 3.29 -4.60
C GLU A 64 -4.04 3.09 -3.08
N PHE A 65 -3.53 1.95 -2.60
CA PHE A 65 -3.69 1.51 -1.21
C PHE A 65 -2.96 2.42 -0.22
N GLU A 66 -1.81 2.96 -0.60
CA GLU A 66 -1.04 3.95 0.17
C GLU A 66 -1.91 5.17 0.47
N MET A 67 -2.57 5.71 -0.56
CA MET A 67 -3.46 6.87 -0.44
C MET A 67 -4.72 6.52 0.35
N ALA A 68 -5.33 5.35 0.09
CA ALA A 68 -6.51 4.92 0.83
C ALA A 68 -6.22 4.80 2.35
N PHE A 69 -5.09 4.20 2.70
CA PHE A 69 -4.66 4.01 4.09
C PHE A 69 -4.29 5.34 4.76
N GLU A 70 -3.43 6.13 4.12
CA GLU A 70 -2.96 7.40 4.66
C GLU A 70 -4.13 8.38 4.87
N GLY A 71 -5.02 8.51 3.87
CA GLY A 71 -6.19 9.36 3.96
C GLY A 71 -7.14 8.97 5.10
N LEU A 72 -7.38 7.67 5.28
CA LEU A 72 -8.17 7.15 6.39
C LEU A 72 -7.57 7.55 7.75
N PHE A 73 -6.26 7.35 7.93
CA PHE A 73 -5.61 7.66 9.20
C PHE A 73 -5.48 9.17 9.46
N ILE A 74 -5.26 9.99 8.41
CA ILE A 74 -5.32 11.45 8.52
C ILE A 74 -6.68 11.91 9.06
N ASP A 75 -7.77 11.33 8.56
CA ASP A 75 -9.11 11.66 9.03
C ASP A 75 -9.38 11.11 10.43
N LEU A 76 -8.84 9.94 10.79
CA LEU A 76 -8.86 9.45 12.17
C LEU A 76 -8.17 10.42 13.13
N PHE A 77 -6.97 10.93 12.80
CA PHE A 77 -6.23 11.88 13.63
C PHE A 77 -7.01 13.18 13.87
N LYS A 78 -7.71 13.65 12.84
CA LYS A 78 -8.50 14.90 12.87
C LYS A 78 -9.85 14.70 13.55
N SER A 79 -10.36 13.46 13.56
CA SER A 79 -11.65 13.17 14.15
C SER A 79 -11.61 13.42 15.66
N LYS A 80 -12.64 14.08 16.19
CA LYS A 80 -12.86 14.17 17.65
C LYS A 80 -13.56 12.91 18.20
N ARG A 81 -13.43 11.80 17.48
CA ARG A 81 -14.13 10.55 17.79
C ARG A 81 -13.30 9.73 18.78
N PRO A 82 -13.96 8.89 19.59
CA PRO A 82 -13.25 7.97 20.45
C PRO A 82 -12.37 7.03 19.61
N PRO A 83 -11.21 6.58 20.16
CA PRO A 83 -10.42 5.51 19.59
C PRO A 83 -11.28 4.30 19.23
N ILE A 84 -11.04 3.73 18.06
CA ILE A 84 -11.63 2.45 17.65
C ILE A 84 -10.69 1.30 18.01
N ALA A 85 -11.25 0.10 18.22
CA ALA A 85 -10.45 -1.07 18.56
C ALA A 85 -9.67 -1.54 17.32
N LEU A 86 -8.40 -1.15 17.25
CA LEU A 86 -7.49 -1.54 16.17
C LEU A 86 -6.51 -2.60 16.64
N ASN A 87 -6.21 -3.56 15.75
CA ASN A 87 -5.03 -4.40 15.92
C ASN A 87 -3.79 -3.58 15.56
N LEU A 88 -3.18 -2.96 16.56
CA LEU A 88 -2.10 -2.00 16.35
C LEU A 88 -0.88 -2.59 15.65
N ASN A 89 -0.59 -3.88 15.85
CA ASN A 89 0.52 -4.56 15.17
C ASN A 89 0.23 -4.74 13.67
N GLU A 90 -1.03 -5.05 13.34
CA GLU A 90 -1.48 -5.17 11.95
C GLU A 90 -1.49 -3.80 11.27
N CYS A 91 -1.96 -2.75 11.94
CA CYS A 91 -1.89 -1.37 11.44
C CYS A 91 -0.45 -0.98 11.07
N GLU A 92 0.50 -1.20 11.98
CA GLU A 92 1.91 -0.84 11.75
C GLU A 92 2.52 -1.68 10.62
N ALA A 93 2.24 -2.98 10.59
CA ALA A 93 2.71 -3.86 9.52
C ALA A 93 2.18 -3.44 8.15
N MET A 94 0.90 -3.06 8.04
CA MET A 94 0.32 -2.57 6.78
C MET A 94 0.91 -1.22 6.37
N ALA A 95 1.07 -0.28 7.30
CA ALA A 95 1.64 1.02 7.00
C ALA A 95 3.07 0.93 6.45
N ARG A 96 3.89 0.01 7.00
CA ARG A 96 5.24 -0.29 6.50
C ARG A 96 5.22 -1.04 5.17
N LEU A 97 4.28 -1.98 4.99
CA LEU A 97 4.12 -2.68 3.70
C LEU A 97 3.80 -1.69 2.57
N LEU A 98 3.01 -0.67 2.89
CA LEU A 98 2.68 0.47 2.02
C LEU A 98 3.77 1.55 1.97
N LYS A 99 4.92 1.34 2.63
CA LYS A 99 6.08 2.24 2.68
C LYS A 99 5.74 3.66 3.14
N LEU A 100 4.73 3.82 3.97
CA LEU A 100 4.30 5.12 4.49
C LEU A 100 5.26 5.67 5.57
N ASP A 101 6.18 4.84 6.07
CA ASP A 101 7.30 5.23 6.91
C ASP A 101 8.43 5.93 6.12
N GLU A 102 8.51 5.69 4.81
CA GLU A 102 9.53 6.27 3.94
C GLU A 102 8.97 7.37 3.02
N ASN A 103 7.81 7.12 2.40
CA ASN A 103 7.24 7.96 1.35
C ASN A 103 5.73 8.18 1.55
N PRO A 104 5.31 8.99 2.53
CA PRO A 104 3.90 9.38 2.65
C PRO A 104 3.47 10.22 1.43
N THR A 105 2.21 10.07 1.02
CA THR A 105 1.64 10.66 -0.20
C THR A 105 0.95 11.99 0.05
N PHE A 106 0.26 12.16 1.18
CA PHE A 106 -0.53 13.36 1.48
C PHE A 106 0.11 14.27 2.53
N ASP A 107 0.73 13.69 3.56
CA ASP A 107 1.24 14.41 4.73
C ASP A 107 2.68 13.95 5.02
N GLY A 108 3.65 14.82 4.79
CA GLY A 108 5.07 14.52 5.02
C GLY A 108 5.39 14.13 6.48
N ASP A 109 4.55 14.52 7.44
CA ASP A 109 4.68 14.17 8.85
C ASP A 109 3.76 13.00 9.25
N PHE A 110 3.18 12.28 8.27
CA PHE A 110 2.23 11.21 8.49
C PHE A 110 2.76 10.17 9.49
N TRP A 111 3.97 9.65 9.27
CA TRP A 111 4.52 8.57 10.09
C TRP A 111 4.62 8.95 11.57
N ALA A 112 5.10 10.15 11.88
CA ALA A 112 5.20 10.65 13.25
C ALA A 112 3.81 10.80 13.92
N LYS A 113 2.81 11.28 13.17
CA LYS A 113 1.41 11.39 13.64
C LYS A 113 0.80 10.01 13.85
N PHE A 114 1.07 9.08 12.95
CA PHE A 114 0.61 7.71 13.01
C PHE A 114 1.18 6.97 14.22
N GLU A 115 2.50 7.02 14.45
CA GLU A 115 3.12 6.43 15.64
C GLU A 115 2.52 7.00 16.92
N THR A 116 2.38 8.32 17.00
CA THR A 116 1.76 9.00 18.16
C THR A 116 0.35 8.48 18.41
N TYR A 117 -0.46 8.34 17.36
CA TYR A 117 -1.82 7.81 17.45
C TYR A 117 -1.86 6.36 17.94
N ILE A 118 -1.02 5.50 17.36
CA ILE A 118 -0.93 4.08 17.73
C ILE A 118 -0.45 3.91 19.17
N HIS A 119 0.56 4.68 19.60
CA HIS A 119 1.07 4.66 20.97
C HIS A 119 0.00 5.09 21.99
N ALA A 120 -0.76 6.15 21.69
CA ALA A 120 -1.81 6.63 22.57
C ALA A 120 -2.96 5.62 22.78
N GLN A 121 -3.10 4.60 21.93
CA GLN A 121 -4.10 3.54 22.09
C GLN A 121 -3.58 2.31 22.85
N ARG A 122 -2.28 2.25 23.18
CA ARG A 122 -1.69 1.17 24.00
C ARG A 122 -1.78 1.43 25.50
N GLU A 123 -2.07 2.67 25.89
CA GLU A 123 -2.17 3.16 27.28
C GLU A 123 -3.61 3.11 27.81
#